data_AF-N1JJS6-F1
#
_entry.id   AF-N1JJS6-F1
#
_cell.length_a   1.000
_cell.length_b   1.000
_cell.length_c   1.000
_cell.angle_alpha   90.00
_cell.angle_beta   90.00
_cell.angle_gamma   90.00
#
_symmetry.space_group_name_H-M   'P 1'
#
loop_
_entity.id
_entity.type
_entity.pdbx_description
1 polymer ?
#
loop_
_entity_poly.entity_id
_entity_poly.type
_entity_poly.pdbx_seq_one_letter_code
_entity_poly.pdbx_strand_id
1 'polypeptide(L)'
;MNCLLAIFFFTGEDTPQNHRLALVSNSSIPVNEIYTLHHNTAFPEPRKGSDVYKTQVDVKEPGTYVTVYCSRNWQSDEIRQRLWDARDKLSNYERGDPITRSEVEANCQSLIRSMTSEPQAPVAHSKDLIESGKCTHKALSDLALECKFKSEGRHLSNGSKFNNYRPTVIFDSPIRMSSVTGDGKFMQMAVMGGLRRVMAWCNRNIHILQRSLNGDVWFLETSLIYTPENGEKITEFLLKTNPQIRKAWMQSTPSLGYIRNTRSSKLREDKGPLLILGTKLRGEKLLVDKLASIDATGSLGGEICDYLGDIYEQTYEDLYKIVYVE
;
A
#
# COMPACT_ATOMS: atom_id res chain seq x y z
N MET A 1 -20.52 4.96 9.57
CA MET A 1 -20.42 4.86 8.09
C MET A 1 -19.01 4.39 7.80
N ASN A 2 -18.87 3.38 6.96
CA ASN A 2 -17.58 2.74 6.72
C ASN A 2 -17.03 3.23 5.39
N CYS A 3 -15.72 3.41 5.33
CA CYS A 3 -15.04 3.99 4.19
C CYS A 3 -13.80 3.18 3.82
N LEU A 4 -13.42 3.29 2.56
CA LEU A 4 -12.28 2.65 1.93
C LEU A 4 -11.57 3.71 1.09
N LEU A 5 -10.26 3.84 1.23
CA LEU A 5 -9.44 4.60 0.30
C LEU A 5 -8.99 3.69 -0.83
N ALA A 6 -9.06 4.19 -2.05
CA ALA A 6 -8.39 3.59 -3.19
C ALA A 6 -7.31 4.54 -3.69
N ILE A 7 -6.07 4.08 -3.71
CA ILE A 7 -4.86 4.84 -4.04
C ILE A 7 -4.32 4.28 -5.36
N PHE A 8 -4.44 5.06 -6.43
CA PHE A 8 -4.03 4.67 -7.76
C PHE A 8 -2.71 5.35 -8.15
N PHE A 9 -1.73 4.56 -8.56
CA PHE A 9 -0.48 5.01 -9.15
C PHE A 9 -0.53 4.83 -10.66
N PHE A 10 -0.54 5.96 -11.37
CA PHE A 10 -0.54 6.03 -12.82
C PHE A 10 0.85 6.44 -13.29
N THR A 11 1.53 5.60 -14.06
CA THR A 11 2.86 5.92 -14.59
C THR A 11 2.79 6.60 -15.96
N GLY A 12 1.64 6.50 -16.65
CA GLY A 12 1.49 6.99 -18.02
C GLY A 12 2.19 6.13 -19.06
N GLU A 13 2.71 4.97 -18.66
CA GLU A 13 3.28 3.99 -19.57
C GLU A 13 2.18 3.03 -20.03
N ASP A 14 2.27 2.56 -21.27
CA ASP A 14 1.28 1.64 -21.86
C ASP A 14 1.38 0.21 -21.31
N THR A 15 2.27 -0.04 -20.35
CA THR A 15 2.47 -1.34 -19.71
C THR A 15 1.63 -1.48 -18.44
N PRO A 16 0.64 -2.41 -18.41
CA PRO A 16 -0.19 -2.72 -17.24
C PRO A 16 0.55 -2.87 -15.92
N GLN A 17 1.74 -3.47 -15.98
CA GLN A 17 2.57 -3.85 -14.83
C GLN A 17 3.06 -2.66 -13.99
N ASN A 18 2.89 -1.44 -14.52
CA ASN A 18 3.35 -0.22 -13.88
C ASN A 18 2.21 0.56 -13.20
N HIS A 19 0.95 0.29 -13.60
CA HIS A 19 -0.23 0.85 -12.95
C HIS A 19 -0.63 0.02 -11.74
N ARG A 20 -0.77 0.68 -10.58
CA ARG A 20 -1.05 -0.01 -9.31
C ARG A 20 -2.19 0.63 -8.58
N LEU A 21 -3.00 -0.18 -7.93
CA LEU A 21 -4.12 0.26 -7.13
C LEU A 21 -4.03 -0.41 -5.76
N ALA A 22 -3.87 0.40 -4.72
CA ALA A 22 -3.97 -0.07 -3.34
C ALA A 22 -5.33 0.29 -2.76
N LEU A 23 -5.96 -0.64 -2.06
CA LEU A 23 -7.19 -0.44 -1.32
C LEU A 23 -6.86 -0.52 0.17
N VAL A 24 -7.08 0.58 0.89
CA VAL A 24 -6.74 0.66 2.31
C VAL A 24 -7.90 1.18 3.15
N SER A 25 -8.06 0.65 4.36
CA SER A 25 -9.02 1.17 5.35
C SER A 25 -8.50 1.03 6.78
N ASN A 26 -9.04 1.84 7.68
CA ASN A 26 -8.88 1.73 9.13
C ASN A 26 -10.17 1.24 9.83
N SER A 27 -10.91 0.35 9.17
CA SER A 27 -12.12 -0.29 9.72
C SER A 27 -11.78 -1.44 10.67
N SER A 28 -12.78 -1.96 11.39
CA SER A 28 -12.64 -3.13 12.28
C SER A 28 -12.10 -4.38 11.57
N ILE A 29 -12.29 -4.46 10.25
CA ILE A 29 -11.60 -5.38 9.36
C ILE A 29 -10.77 -4.48 8.42
N PRO A 30 -9.48 -4.26 8.69
CA PRO A 30 -8.68 -3.37 7.86
C PRO A 30 -8.42 -4.04 6.51
N VAL A 31 -8.46 -3.26 5.45
CA VAL A 31 -8.12 -3.69 4.09
C VAL A 31 -6.74 -3.14 3.75
N ASN A 32 -5.90 -3.92 3.06
CA ASN A 32 -4.62 -3.45 2.53
C ASN A 32 -4.29 -4.06 1.14
N GLU A 33 -5.29 -4.34 0.32
CA GLU A 33 -5.13 -5.07 -0.95
C GLU A 33 -4.42 -4.26 -2.04
N ILE A 34 -3.61 -4.91 -2.88
CA ILE A 34 -2.95 -4.28 -4.03
C ILE A 34 -3.28 -5.04 -5.32
N TYR A 35 -3.58 -4.30 -6.37
CA TYR A 35 -3.92 -4.81 -7.69
C TYR A 35 -3.04 -4.15 -8.76
N THR A 36 -2.61 -4.92 -9.76
CA THR A 36 -2.09 -4.37 -11.02
C THR A 36 -3.27 -4.14 -11.96
N LEU A 37 -3.22 -3.06 -12.74
CA LEU A 37 -4.33 -2.71 -13.64
C LEU A 37 -3.92 -2.82 -15.11
N HIS A 38 -4.62 -3.70 -15.85
CA HIS A 38 -4.45 -3.87 -17.30
C HIS A 38 -5.11 -2.79 -18.16
N HIS A 39 -5.97 -1.96 -17.58
CA HIS A 39 -6.75 -0.97 -18.33
C HIS A 39 -6.79 0.38 -17.62
N ASN A 40 -6.89 1.45 -18.40
CA ASN A 40 -6.90 2.85 -17.95
C ASN A 40 -8.13 3.28 -17.12
N THR A 41 -8.99 2.35 -16.70
CA THR A 41 -10.06 2.68 -15.75
C THR A 41 -9.50 2.67 -14.33
N ALA A 42 -8.99 3.82 -13.88
CA ALA A 42 -8.35 4.00 -12.58
C ALA A 42 -9.19 3.53 -11.38
N PHE A 43 -10.48 3.87 -11.36
CA PHE A 43 -11.35 3.67 -10.20
C PHE A 43 -12.75 3.22 -10.64
N PRO A 44 -13.30 2.11 -10.11
CA PRO A 44 -14.64 1.64 -10.47
C PRO A 44 -15.72 2.66 -10.08
N GLU A 45 -16.77 2.75 -10.89
CA GLU A 45 -17.95 3.55 -10.55
C GLU A 45 -18.96 2.69 -9.78
N PRO A 46 -19.50 3.17 -8.64
CA PRO A 46 -20.57 2.48 -7.94
C PRO A 46 -21.79 2.28 -8.86
N ARG A 47 -22.46 1.12 -8.73
CA ARG A 47 -23.70 0.85 -9.48
C ARG A 47 -24.75 1.92 -9.17
N LYS A 48 -25.51 2.34 -10.18
CA LYS A 48 -26.63 3.27 -9.96
C LYS A 48 -27.59 2.71 -8.92
N GLY A 49 -27.89 3.49 -7.89
CA GLY A 49 -28.78 3.08 -6.80
C GLY A 49 -28.12 2.23 -5.70
N SER A 50 -26.80 1.99 -5.76
CA SER A 50 -26.09 1.48 -4.58
C SER A 50 -26.03 2.55 -3.48
N ASP A 51 -25.77 2.11 -2.26
CA ASP A 51 -25.53 2.96 -1.09
C ASP A 51 -24.06 3.36 -0.94
N VAL A 52 -23.24 3.13 -1.98
CA VAL A 52 -21.82 3.48 -2.03
C VAL A 52 -21.64 4.81 -2.73
N TYR A 53 -21.01 5.72 -2.02
CA TYR A 53 -20.61 7.04 -2.50
C TYR A 53 -19.13 7.01 -2.86
N LYS A 54 -18.75 7.76 -3.90
CA LYS A 54 -17.38 7.89 -4.39
C LYS A 54 -17.05 9.37 -4.60
N THR A 55 -15.87 9.81 -4.18
CA THR A 55 -15.33 11.14 -4.54
C THR A 55 -14.99 11.23 -6.03
N GLN A 56 -15.05 12.43 -6.59
CA GLN A 56 -14.53 12.64 -7.93
C GLN A 56 -13.02 12.77 -7.93
N VAL A 57 -12.40 12.17 -8.93
CA VAL A 57 -10.97 12.25 -9.20
C VAL A 57 -10.77 12.36 -10.70
N ASP A 58 -9.90 13.27 -11.11
CA ASP A 58 -9.59 13.54 -12.51
C ASP A 58 -8.16 13.09 -12.82
N VAL A 59 -8.03 11.90 -13.40
CA VAL A 59 -6.74 11.27 -13.71
C VAL A 59 -6.32 11.68 -15.12
N LYS A 60 -5.38 12.62 -15.21
CA LYS A 60 -4.93 13.23 -16.49
C LYS A 60 -3.46 13.02 -16.80
N GLU A 61 -2.63 12.86 -15.79
CA GLU A 61 -1.17 12.84 -15.94
C GLU A 61 -0.54 11.85 -14.96
N PRO A 62 0.69 11.37 -15.21
CA PRO A 62 1.36 10.44 -14.31
C PRO A 62 1.43 10.94 -12.87
N GLY A 63 1.17 10.05 -11.91
CA GLY A 63 1.34 10.27 -10.48
C GLY A 63 0.35 9.47 -9.62
N THR A 64 0.18 9.89 -8.37
CA THR A 64 -0.68 9.18 -7.41
C THR A 64 -1.98 9.93 -7.13
N TYR A 65 -3.08 9.20 -7.25
CA TYR A 65 -4.44 9.69 -7.09
C TYR A 65 -5.13 8.93 -5.96
N VAL A 66 -6.05 9.59 -5.25
CA VAL A 66 -6.81 8.95 -4.17
C VAL A 66 -8.29 9.23 -4.35
N THR A 67 -9.11 8.21 -4.22
CA THR A 67 -10.56 8.35 -4.08
C THR A 67 -11.02 7.72 -2.78
N VAL A 68 -12.09 8.27 -2.22
CA VAL A 68 -12.78 7.73 -1.06
C VAL A 68 -14.07 7.06 -1.51
N TYR A 69 -14.27 5.81 -1.10
CA TYR A 69 -15.54 5.11 -1.19
C TYR A 69 -16.14 4.97 0.21
N CYS A 70 -17.43 5.22 0.36
CA CYS A 70 -18.09 5.02 1.66
C CYS A 70 -19.51 4.49 1.50
N SER A 71 -19.96 3.70 2.48
CA SER A 71 -21.34 3.22 2.59
C SER A 71 -21.83 3.25 4.03
N ARG A 72 -23.14 3.51 4.19
CA ARG A 72 -23.84 3.43 5.48
C ARG A 72 -24.15 2.02 5.89
N ASN A 73 -24.40 1.12 4.93
CA ASN A 73 -24.85 -0.23 5.24
C ASN A 73 -23.76 -1.28 5.05
N TRP A 74 -22.66 -0.94 4.36
CA TRP A 74 -21.59 -1.89 4.05
C TRP A 74 -20.30 -1.53 4.78
N GLN A 75 -19.59 -2.54 5.26
CA GLN A 75 -18.23 -2.47 5.79
C GLN A 75 -17.22 -2.28 4.66
N SER A 76 -16.00 -1.85 4.99
CA SER A 76 -14.97 -1.54 3.98
C SER A 76 -14.61 -2.73 3.10
N ASP A 77 -14.58 -3.95 3.66
CA ASP A 77 -14.38 -5.17 2.86
C ASP A 77 -15.58 -5.48 1.96
N GLU A 78 -16.81 -5.28 2.41
CA GLU A 78 -18.01 -5.46 1.57
C GLU A 78 -18.07 -4.42 0.43
N ILE A 79 -17.65 -3.17 0.71
CA ILE A 79 -17.49 -2.12 -0.30
C ILE A 79 -16.47 -2.58 -1.35
N ARG A 80 -15.31 -3.09 -0.91
CA ARG A 80 -14.28 -3.65 -1.79
C ARG A 80 -14.86 -4.75 -2.67
N GLN A 81 -15.42 -5.79 -2.06
CA GLN A 81 -15.96 -6.96 -2.77
C GLN A 81 -16.98 -6.55 -3.84
N ARG A 82 -17.89 -5.63 -3.52
CA ARG A 82 -18.95 -5.23 -4.46
C ARG A 82 -18.49 -4.34 -5.61
N LEU A 83 -17.40 -3.60 -5.42
CA LEU A 83 -16.86 -2.72 -6.45
C LEU A 83 -15.84 -3.45 -7.35
N TRP A 84 -15.06 -4.36 -6.77
CA TRP A 84 -13.97 -5.04 -7.44
C TRP A 84 -14.30 -6.49 -7.83
N ASP A 85 -14.88 -7.30 -6.93
CA ASP A 85 -15.20 -8.71 -7.22
C ASP A 85 -16.41 -8.84 -8.17
N ALA A 86 -17.26 -7.80 -8.26
CA ALA A 86 -18.38 -7.75 -9.21
C ALA A 86 -17.95 -7.44 -10.67
N ARG A 87 -16.65 -7.18 -10.91
CA ARG A 87 -16.06 -7.21 -12.25
C ARG A 87 -15.43 -8.60 -12.42
N ASP A 88 -16.04 -9.46 -13.23
CA ASP A 88 -15.50 -10.75 -13.71
C ASP A 88 -14.13 -10.65 -14.45
N LYS A 89 -13.40 -9.52 -14.39
CA LYS A 89 -12.19 -9.24 -15.17
C LYS A 89 -11.21 -8.24 -14.51
N LEU A 90 -11.14 -8.17 -13.19
CA LEU A 90 -9.82 -8.02 -12.59
C LEU A 90 -9.45 -9.46 -12.28
N SER A 91 -8.62 -10.05 -13.14
CA SER A 91 -8.36 -11.49 -13.12
C SER A 91 -8.20 -11.97 -11.68
N ASN A 92 -8.80 -13.11 -11.38
CA ASN A 92 -8.60 -13.91 -10.17
C ASN A 92 -7.13 -14.39 -10.04
N TYR A 93 -6.15 -13.54 -10.32
CA TYR A 93 -4.80 -13.90 -10.74
C TYR A 93 -3.73 -12.90 -10.27
N GLU A 94 -3.96 -12.15 -9.20
CA GLU A 94 -2.90 -11.31 -8.60
C GLU A 94 -2.94 -11.21 -7.08
N ARG A 95 -3.67 -12.12 -6.41
CA ARG A 95 -3.35 -12.42 -5.01
C ARG A 95 -2.12 -13.34 -5.02
N GLY A 96 -0.96 -12.78 -5.36
CA GLY A 96 0.31 -13.50 -5.31
C GLY A 96 0.74 -14.28 -6.57
N ASP A 97 0.26 -13.96 -7.77
CA ASP A 97 0.93 -14.50 -8.96
C ASP A 97 2.37 -13.98 -9.06
N PRO A 98 3.35 -14.82 -9.48
CA PRO A 98 4.73 -14.42 -9.60
C PRO A 98 4.82 -13.34 -10.66
N ILE A 99 4.91 -12.10 -10.20
CA ILE A 99 4.98 -10.97 -11.10
C ILE A 99 6.18 -11.19 -12.00
N THR A 100 5.99 -11.02 -13.31
CA THR A 100 7.10 -11.13 -14.25
C THR A 100 8.15 -10.11 -13.85
N ARG A 101 9.26 -10.60 -13.29
CA ARG A 101 10.40 -9.77 -12.94
C ARG A 101 10.85 -9.06 -14.21
N SER A 102 11.30 -7.81 -14.07
CA SER A 102 12.05 -7.22 -15.17
C SER A 102 13.24 -8.14 -15.48
N GLU A 103 13.62 -8.21 -16.75
CA GLU A 103 14.76 -9.02 -17.17
C GLU A 103 16.02 -8.69 -16.33
N VAL A 104 16.21 -7.41 -16.00
CA VAL A 104 17.27 -6.91 -15.14
C VAL A 104 17.19 -7.51 -13.72
N GLU A 105 16.00 -7.52 -13.11
CA GLU A 105 15.81 -8.08 -11.77
C GLU A 105 16.00 -9.61 -11.77
N ALA A 106 15.50 -10.30 -12.80
CA ALA A 106 15.70 -11.73 -12.98
C ALA A 106 17.18 -12.10 -13.16
N ASN A 107 17.91 -11.35 -13.98
CA ASN A 107 19.34 -11.51 -14.20
C ASN A 107 20.15 -11.27 -12.92
N CYS A 108 19.82 -10.20 -12.18
CA CYS A 108 20.46 -9.89 -10.92
C CYS A 108 20.22 -10.97 -9.87
N GLN A 109 18.97 -11.45 -9.76
CA GLN A 109 18.63 -12.54 -8.85
C GLN A 109 19.33 -13.84 -9.21
N SER A 110 19.41 -14.17 -10.50
CA SER A 110 20.14 -15.35 -10.99
C SER A 110 21.61 -15.29 -10.61
N LEU A 111 22.26 -14.13 -10.80
CA LEU A 111 23.63 -13.90 -10.37
C LEU A 111 23.80 -14.14 -8.85
N ILE A 112 22.95 -13.55 -8.02
CA ILE A 112 23.02 -13.72 -6.56
C ILE A 112 22.79 -15.18 -6.16
N ARG A 113 21.84 -15.87 -6.79
CA ARG A 113 21.57 -17.29 -6.53
C ARG A 113 22.74 -18.17 -6.94
N SER A 114 23.40 -17.89 -8.06
CA SER A 114 24.56 -18.67 -8.50
C SER A 114 25.73 -18.68 -7.52
N MET A 115 25.75 -17.72 -6.57
CA MET A 115 26.76 -17.69 -5.52
C MET A 115 26.52 -18.79 -4.48
N THR A 116 25.27 -19.21 -4.21
CA THR A 116 24.90 -20.13 -3.11
C THR A 116 25.43 -21.57 -3.21
N SER A 117 26.28 -21.89 -4.18
CA SER A 117 26.79 -23.24 -4.44
C SER A 117 27.90 -23.71 -3.47
N GLU A 118 28.35 -22.89 -2.51
CA GLU A 118 29.43 -23.24 -1.57
C GLU A 118 28.95 -23.45 -0.12
N PRO A 119 29.64 -24.31 0.69
CA PRO A 119 29.22 -24.66 2.06
C PRO A 119 29.21 -23.49 3.06
N GLN A 120 29.92 -22.40 2.75
CA GLN A 120 29.84 -21.13 3.48
C GLN A 120 28.96 -20.17 2.68
N ALA A 121 27.98 -19.53 3.33
CA ALA A 121 27.14 -18.55 2.67
C ALA A 121 28.04 -17.47 2.03
N PRO A 122 28.08 -17.36 0.69
CA PRO A 122 28.97 -16.43 0.02
C PRO A 122 28.57 -15.01 0.36
N VAL A 123 29.59 -14.17 0.55
CA VAL A 123 29.45 -12.75 0.78
C VAL A 123 29.79 -12.03 -0.52
N ALA A 124 28.86 -11.23 -1.02
CA ALA A 124 29.04 -10.39 -2.20
C ALA A 124 28.93 -8.92 -1.83
N HIS A 125 29.68 -8.07 -2.54
CA HIS A 125 29.58 -6.64 -2.39
C HIS A 125 28.64 -6.05 -3.44
N SER A 126 27.78 -5.13 -3.02
CA SER A 126 26.79 -4.47 -3.88
C SER A 126 27.43 -3.77 -5.07
N LYS A 127 28.63 -3.20 -4.87
CA LYS A 127 29.38 -2.52 -5.92
C LYS A 127 29.79 -3.49 -7.02
N ASP A 128 30.34 -4.65 -6.67
CA ASP A 128 30.76 -5.68 -7.62
C ASP A 128 29.57 -6.24 -8.43
N LEU A 129 28.44 -6.44 -7.76
CA LEU A 129 27.19 -6.87 -8.41
C LEU A 129 26.73 -5.85 -9.46
N ILE A 130 26.81 -4.55 -9.17
CA ILE A 130 26.43 -3.48 -10.10
C ILE A 130 27.44 -3.37 -11.25
N GLU A 131 28.74 -3.41 -10.94
CA GLU A 131 29.82 -3.34 -11.93
C GLU A 131 29.82 -4.52 -12.91
N SER A 132 29.25 -5.67 -12.51
CA SER A 132 29.03 -6.81 -13.41
C SER A 132 28.08 -6.51 -14.58
N GLY A 133 27.32 -5.42 -14.51
CA GLY A 133 26.28 -5.06 -15.49
C GLY A 133 25.00 -5.89 -15.41
N LYS A 134 24.95 -6.93 -14.56
CA LYS A 134 23.77 -7.79 -14.37
C LYS A 134 22.79 -7.25 -13.32
N CYS A 135 23.23 -6.32 -12.48
CA CYS A 135 22.41 -5.71 -11.44
C CYS A 135 22.39 -4.18 -11.59
N THR A 136 21.28 -3.57 -11.19
CA THR A 136 21.17 -2.13 -10.99
C THR A 136 20.92 -1.83 -9.52
N HIS A 137 21.15 -0.59 -9.09
CA HIS A 137 20.77 -0.15 -7.73
C HIS A 137 19.30 -0.47 -7.41
N LYS A 138 18.41 -0.26 -8.39
CA LYS A 138 16.99 -0.55 -8.25
C LYS A 138 16.73 -2.05 -8.08
N ALA A 139 17.25 -2.89 -8.97
CA ALA A 139 17.08 -4.34 -8.89
C ALA A 139 17.59 -4.91 -7.56
N LEU A 140 18.75 -4.45 -7.08
CA LEU A 140 19.27 -4.86 -5.77
C LEU A 140 18.39 -4.39 -4.61
N SER A 141 17.90 -3.15 -4.67
CA SER A 141 17.01 -2.61 -3.63
C SER A 141 15.68 -3.38 -3.57
N ASP A 142 15.07 -3.66 -4.73
CA ASP A 142 13.82 -4.41 -4.82
C ASP A 142 14.02 -5.84 -4.29
N LEU A 143 15.10 -6.53 -4.70
CA LEU A 143 15.42 -7.89 -4.20
C LEU A 143 15.73 -7.92 -2.69
N ALA A 144 16.34 -6.87 -2.14
CA ALA A 144 16.58 -6.74 -0.71
C ALA A 144 15.25 -6.61 0.07
N LEU A 145 14.33 -5.78 -0.42
CA LEU A 145 12.99 -5.60 0.14
C LEU A 145 12.10 -6.85 -0.01
N GLU A 146 12.34 -7.66 -1.04
CA GLU A 146 11.76 -9.00 -1.22
C GLU A 146 12.45 -10.09 -0.38
N CYS A 147 13.40 -9.72 0.48
CA CYS A 147 14.15 -10.63 1.33
C CYS A 147 14.96 -11.70 0.57
N LYS A 148 15.32 -11.50 -0.71
CA LYS A 148 15.97 -12.56 -1.51
C LYS A 148 17.38 -12.93 -1.05
N PHE A 149 18.01 -12.07 -0.25
CA PHE A 149 19.34 -12.27 0.35
C PHE A 149 19.43 -11.53 1.69
N LYS A 150 20.44 -11.85 2.50
CA LYS A 150 20.76 -11.10 3.72
C LYS A 150 21.43 -9.79 3.34
N SER A 151 20.93 -8.68 3.87
CA SER A 151 21.43 -7.35 3.54
C SER A 151 22.19 -6.75 4.71
N GLU A 152 23.47 -6.46 4.53
CA GLU A 152 24.33 -5.83 5.54
C GLU A 152 24.85 -4.48 5.05
N GLY A 153 25.13 -3.54 5.94
CA GLY A 153 25.69 -2.25 5.57
C GLY A 153 25.65 -1.23 6.69
N ARG A 154 26.29 -0.06 6.48
CA ARG A 154 26.45 0.97 7.52
C ARG A 154 25.13 1.41 8.19
N HIS A 155 24.04 1.45 7.43
CA HIS A 155 22.72 1.89 7.89
C HIS A 155 21.70 0.76 7.92
N LEU A 156 22.11 -0.46 7.61
CA LEU A 156 21.24 -1.63 7.56
C LEU A 156 21.53 -2.51 8.77
N SER A 157 20.47 -2.91 9.45
CA SER A 157 20.56 -3.91 10.51
C SER A 157 20.12 -5.26 9.95
N ASN A 158 20.84 -6.31 10.32
CA ASN A 158 20.41 -7.67 10.03
C ASN A 158 19.09 -7.93 10.78
N GLY A 159 18.07 -8.32 10.01
CA GLY A 159 16.82 -8.78 10.58
C GLY A 159 16.92 -10.14 11.24
N SER A 160 15.84 -10.55 11.89
CA SER A 160 15.69 -11.84 12.59
C SER A 160 16.35 -13.00 11.83
N LYS A 161 17.03 -13.91 12.57
CA LYS A 161 17.84 -15.00 12.01
C LYS A 161 17.06 -15.83 10.97
N PHE A 162 17.41 -15.68 9.69
CA PHE A 162 16.95 -16.59 8.64
C PHE A 162 17.41 -18.01 8.96
N ASN A 163 16.48 -18.96 9.02
CA ASN A 163 16.78 -20.39 9.19
C ASN A 163 17.43 -21.02 7.95
N ASN A 164 17.35 -20.36 6.79
CA ASN A 164 17.84 -20.87 5.50
C ASN A 164 19.14 -20.18 5.05
N TYR A 165 20.01 -20.93 4.38
CA TYR A 165 21.26 -20.46 3.76
C TYR A 165 20.98 -19.49 2.59
N ARG A 166 20.76 -18.21 2.90
CA ARG A 166 20.70 -17.14 1.90
C ARG A 166 22.09 -16.49 1.75
N PRO A 167 22.49 -16.09 0.53
CA PRO A 167 23.73 -15.36 0.33
C PRO A 167 23.64 -14.01 1.07
N THR A 168 24.78 -13.47 1.47
CA THR A 168 24.86 -12.15 2.08
C THR A 168 25.34 -11.14 1.06
N VAL A 169 24.63 -10.03 0.93
CA VAL A 169 25.06 -8.87 0.13
C VAL A 169 25.38 -7.72 1.07
N ILE A 170 26.63 -7.27 1.04
CA ILE A 170 27.10 -6.09 1.75
C ILE A 170 26.87 -4.86 0.86
N PHE A 171 26.08 -3.92 1.34
CA PHE A 171 25.87 -2.62 0.73
C PHE A 171 26.99 -1.66 1.10
N ASP A 172 27.97 -1.55 0.19
CA ASP A 172 29.14 -0.67 0.31
C ASP A 172 28.75 0.81 0.28
N SER A 173 27.62 1.11 -0.35
CA SER A 173 27.03 2.45 -0.43
C SER A 173 25.60 2.41 0.12
N PRO A 174 25.14 3.49 0.77
CA PRO A 174 23.75 3.56 1.25
C PRO A 174 22.75 3.36 0.11
N ILE A 175 21.70 2.58 0.37
CA ILE A 175 20.59 2.39 -0.58
C ILE A 175 19.86 3.72 -0.72
N ARG A 176 19.91 4.34 -1.91
CA ARG A 176 19.26 5.64 -2.13
C ARG A 176 17.74 5.46 -2.21
N MET A 177 16.98 6.37 -1.60
CA MET A 177 15.52 6.30 -1.68
C MET A 177 15.00 6.38 -3.12
N SER A 178 15.69 7.09 -4.01
CA SER A 178 15.34 7.16 -5.44
C SER A 178 15.35 5.80 -6.16
N SER A 179 16.12 4.80 -5.68
CA SER A 179 16.10 3.44 -6.24
C SER A 179 15.06 2.53 -5.60
N VAL A 180 14.50 2.94 -4.46
CA VAL A 180 13.51 2.19 -3.67
C VAL A 180 12.08 2.60 -4.04
N THR A 181 11.86 3.90 -4.25
CA THR A 181 10.53 4.45 -4.48
C THR A 181 10.10 4.36 -5.95
N GLY A 182 8.80 4.23 -6.19
CA GLY A 182 8.17 4.36 -7.50
C GLY A 182 8.52 5.71 -8.14
N ASP A 183 9.00 5.66 -9.37
CA ASP A 183 9.52 6.79 -10.16
C ASP A 183 10.54 7.67 -9.44
N GLY A 184 11.20 7.15 -8.40
CA GLY A 184 12.14 7.93 -7.59
C GLY A 184 11.48 9.05 -6.78
N LYS A 185 10.19 8.93 -6.43
CA LYS A 185 9.43 9.98 -5.74
C LYS A 185 8.78 9.56 -4.43
N PHE A 186 8.71 10.50 -3.50
CA PHE A 186 7.79 10.46 -2.37
C PHE A 186 6.43 11.01 -2.78
N MET A 187 5.38 10.50 -2.14
CA MET A 187 4.01 10.99 -2.25
C MET A 187 3.54 11.41 -0.87
N GLN A 188 3.08 12.65 -0.70
CA GLN A 188 2.68 13.20 0.59
C GLN A 188 3.79 13.17 1.66
N MET A 189 4.24 14.36 2.06
CA MET A 189 5.18 14.54 3.16
C MET A 189 4.51 15.35 4.27
N ALA A 190 4.82 15.03 5.52
CA ALA A 190 4.42 15.83 6.67
C ALA A 190 5.45 15.76 7.80
N VAL A 191 5.43 16.78 8.66
CA VAL A 191 6.14 16.75 9.94
C VAL A 191 5.13 16.42 11.03
N MET A 192 5.37 15.35 11.78
CA MET A 192 4.47 14.85 12.81
C MET A 192 5.27 14.36 14.01
N GLY A 193 4.99 14.88 15.20
CA GLY A 193 5.67 14.45 16.44
C GLY A 193 7.19 14.67 16.40
N GLY A 194 7.67 15.72 15.72
CA GLY A 194 9.10 15.99 15.58
C GLY A 194 9.83 15.08 14.57
N LEU A 195 9.12 14.26 13.80
CA LEU A 195 9.67 13.43 12.74
C LEU A 195 9.16 13.88 11.38
N ARG A 196 9.98 13.73 10.34
CA ARG A 196 9.51 13.82 8.95
C ARG A 196 8.99 12.45 8.56
N ARG A 197 7.74 12.41 8.09
CA ARG A 197 7.10 11.23 7.54
C ARG A 197 6.79 11.45 6.06
N VAL A 198 6.98 10.40 5.28
CA VAL A 198 6.63 10.35 3.86
C VAL A 198 5.88 9.07 3.58
N MET A 199 4.99 9.14 2.60
CA MET A 199 4.42 7.95 2.00
C MET A 199 5.10 7.70 0.65
N ALA A 200 5.31 6.45 0.28
CA ALA A 200 5.96 6.11 -0.99
C ALA A 200 5.55 4.72 -1.47
N TRP A 201 5.54 4.53 -2.78
CA TRP A 201 5.45 3.20 -3.39
C TRP A 201 6.82 2.54 -3.32
N CYS A 202 7.04 1.59 -2.41
CA CYS A 202 8.29 0.82 -2.33
C CYS A 202 7.98 -0.65 -2.59
N ASN A 203 8.76 -1.31 -3.45
CA ASN A 203 8.54 -2.71 -3.82
C ASN A 203 7.05 -3.05 -4.09
N ARG A 204 6.41 -2.25 -4.94
CA ARG A 204 4.99 -2.37 -5.37
C ARG A 204 3.95 -2.13 -4.27
N ASN A 205 4.36 -1.93 -3.02
CA ASN A 205 3.51 -1.66 -1.88
C ASN A 205 3.60 -0.20 -1.46
N ILE A 206 2.59 0.28 -0.73
CA ILE A 206 2.64 1.60 -0.10
C ILE A 206 3.25 1.45 1.28
N HIS A 207 4.25 2.27 1.57
CA HIS A 207 4.87 2.33 2.88
C HIS A 207 4.93 3.76 3.40
N ILE A 208 4.85 3.87 4.72
CA ILE A 208 5.21 5.10 5.44
C ILE A 208 6.66 4.93 5.89
N LEU A 209 7.48 5.93 5.58
CA LEU A 209 8.84 6.04 6.09
C LEU A 209 8.96 7.27 6.96
N GLN A 210 9.83 7.17 7.96
CA GLN A 210 10.11 8.26 8.88
C GLN A 210 11.60 8.51 9.03
N ARG A 211 11.95 9.76 9.31
CA ARG A 211 13.31 10.18 9.70
C ARG A 211 13.26 11.34 10.68
N SER A 212 14.37 11.56 11.37
CA SER A 212 14.57 12.78 12.16
C SER A 212 14.61 14.01 11.25
N LEU A 213 14.26 15.19 11.78
CA LEU A 213 14.15 16.42 10.96
C LEU A 213 15.42 16.79 10.19
N ASN A 214 16.58 16.43 10.74
CA ASN A 214 17.91 16.75 10.21
C ASN A 214 18.69 15.50 9.73
N GLY A 215 18.13 14.30 9.90
CA GLY A 215 18.75 13.07 9.42
C GLY A 215 18.53 12.87 7.92
N ASP A 216 19.32 12.03 7.28
CA ASP A 216 19.22 11.67 5.85
C ASP A 216 18.80 10.20 5.64
N VAL A 217 18.72 9.42 6.72
CA VAL A 217 18.30 8.02 6.71
C VAL A 217 16.81 7.88 7.01
N TRP A 218 16.10 7.18 6.14
CA TRP A 218 14.69 6.83 6.27
C TRP A 218 14.52 5.41 6.80
N PHE A 219 13.61 5.25 7.76
CA PHE A 219 13.25 3.97 8.35
C PHE A 219 11.79 3.67 8.04
N LEU A 220 11.48 2.41 7.76
CA LEU A 220 10.10 1.97 7.55
C LEU A 220 9.31 2.05 8.86
N GLU A 221 8.16 2.70 8.82
CA GLU A 221 7.18 2.75 9.92
C GLU A 221 6.07 1.70 9.74
N THR A 222 5.75 1.39 8.48
CA THR A 222 4.92 0.25 8.06
C THR A 222 5.76 -1.01 7.89
N SER A 223 5.18 -2.19 8.14
CA SER A 223 5.83 -3.48 7.86
C SER A 223 6.06 -3.66 6.35
N LEU A 224 7.13 -4.36 5.97
CA LEU A 224 7.33 -4.82 4.59
C LEU A 224 6.42 -5.98 4.22
N ILE A 225 6.06 -6.79 5.22
CA ILE A 225 5.07 -7.83 5.05
C ILE A 225 3.71 -7.15 4.94
N TYR A 226 2.89 -7.66 4.03
CA TYR A 226 1.48 -7.28 3.98
C TYR A 226 0.84 -7.55 5.34
N THR A 227 0.34 -6.51 5.99
CA THR A 227 -0.49 -6.68 7.18
C THR A 227 -1.64 -5.66 7.17
N PRO A 228 -2.81 -5.99 7.75
CA PRO A 228 -3.92 -5.05 7.88
C PRO A 228 -3.54 -3.74 8.60
N GLU A 229 -2.59 -3.79 9.54
CA GLU A 229 -2.09 -2.62 10.29
C GLU A 229 -1.41 -1.60 9.39
N ASN A 230 -0.82 -2.02 8.26
CA ASN A 230 -0.30 -1.07 7.27
C ASN A 230 -1.43 -0.23 6.67
N GLY A 231 -2.56 -0.86 6.33
CA GLY A 231 -3.74 -0.16 5.80
C GLY A 231 -4.28 0.89 6.78
N GLU A 232 -4.31 0.56 8.07
CA GLU A 232 -4.68 1.51 9.13
C GLU A 232 -3.70 2.70 9.19
N LYS A 233 -2.39 2.45 9.29
CA LYS A 233 -1.36 3.50 9.37
C LYS A 233 -1.40 4.42 8.15
N ILE A 234 -1.53 3.86 6.93
CA ILE A 234 -1.62 4.61 5.67
C ILE A 234 -2.88 5.48 5.66
N THR A 235 -4.02 4.91 6.03
CA THR A 235 -5.29 5.65 6.10
C THR A 235 -5.20 6.79 7.09
N GLU A 236 -4.70 6.54 8.30
CA GLU A 236 -4.52 7.57 9.31
C GLU A 236 -3.58 8.70 8.86
N PHE A 237 -2.45 8.35 8.23
CA PHE A 237 -1.50 9.33 7.73
C PHE A 237 -2.19 10.26 6.72
N LEU A 238 -2.86 9.71 5.71
CA LEU A 238 -3.58 10.49 4.71
C LEU A 238 -4.68 11.37 5.31
N LEU A 239 -5.46 10.84 6.26
CA LEU A 239 -6.49 11.63 6.94
C LEU A 239 -5.89 12.77 7.78
N LYS A 240 -4.71 12.58 8.39
CA LYS A 240 -4.05 13.62 9.18
C LYS A 240 -3.39 14.69 8.30
N THR A 241 -2.85 14.31 7.13
CA THR A 241 -2.00 15.19 6.32
C THR A 241 -2.68 15.76 5.08
N ASN A 242 -3.80 15.20 4.63
CA ASN A 242 -4.53 15.67 3.45
C ASN A 242 -5.95 16.13 3.83
N PRO A 243 -6.19 17.45 3.93
CA PRO A 243 -7.49 17.99 4.32
C PRO A 243 -8.64 17.64 3.36
N GLN A 244 -8.37 17.45 2.07
CA GLN A 244 -9.42 17.10 1.09
C GLN A 244 -9.91 15.67 1.31
N ILE A 245 -8.98 14.72 1.46
CA ILE A 245 -9.30 13.32 1.80
C ILE A 245 -10.01 13.26 3.14
N ARG A 246 -9.49 13.98 4.16
CA ARG A 246 -10.13 14.05 5.47
C ARG A 246 -11.55 14.60 5.40
N LYS A 247 -11.77 15.69 4.66
CA LYS A 247 -13.09 16.28 4.45
C LYS A 247 -14.02 15.29 3.74
N ALA A 248 -13.56 14.63 2.68
CA ALA A 248 -14.32 13.61 1.98
C ALA A 248 -14.72 12.44 2.90
N TRP A 249 -13.78 11.95 3.70
CA TRP A 249 -14.03 10.91 4.69
C TRP A 249 -15.04 11.34 5.76
N MET A 250 -14.89 12.56 6.29
CA MET A 250 -15.74 13.12 7.36
C MET A 250 -17.12 13.55 6.88
N GLN A 251 -17.27 14.06 5.66
CA GLN A 251 -18.56 14.47 5.11
C GLN A 251 -19.35 13.28 4.58
N SER A 252 -18.64 12.22 4.21
CA SER A 252 -19.27 10.95 3.95
C SER A 252 -19.78 10.37 5.27
N THR A 253 -19.00 10.37 6.36
CA THR A 253 -19.52 9.97 7.68
C THR A 253 -20.57 10.96 8.22
N PRO A 254 -21.81 10.56 8.56
CA PRO A 254 -22.71 11.47 9.25
C PRO A 254 -22.03 11.92 10.53
N SER A 255 -21.94 13.24 10.75
CA SER A 255 -21.63 13.78 12.07
C SER A 255 -22.52 13.05 13.07
N LEU A 256 -21.93 12.36 14.04
CA LEU A 256 -22.63 12.02 15.27
C LEU A 256 -23.14 13.36 15.80
N GLY A 257 -24.43 13.61 15.56
CA GLY A 257 -25.10 14.82 15.98
C GLY A 257 -24.80 14.96 17.45
N TYR A 258 -24.13 16.05 17.78
CA TYR A 258 -23.95 16.56 19.12
C TYR A 258 -25.27 16.37 19.88
N ILE A 259 -25.37 15.36 20.74
CA ILE A 259 -26.50 15.19 21.64
C ILE A 259 -26.37 16.32 22.65
N ARG A 260 -26.89 17.49 22.29
CA ARG A 260 -27.19 18.53 23.26
C ARG A 260 -28.36 18.00 24.06
N ASN A 261 -28.07 17.53 25.25
CA ASN A 261 -29.04 17.22 26.30
C ASN A 261 -30.03 18.38 26.46
N THR A 262 -31.21 18.27 25.85
CA THR A 262 -32.39 18.99 26.32
C THR A 262 -33.01 18.16 27.43
N ARG A 263 -32.66 18.53 28.66
CA ARG A 263 -33.45 18.20 29.86
C ARG A 263 -34.91 18.58 29.59
N SER A 264 -35.77 17.57 29.66
CA SER A 264 -37.06 17.57 30.36
C SER A 264 -37.98 18.77 30.17
N SER A 265 -39.05 18.57 29.39
CA SER A 265 -40.41 18.62 29.94
C SER A 265 -41.44 17.99 29.00
N LYS A 266 -42.00 16.86 29.45
CA LYS A 266 -43.41 16.39 29.35
C LYS A 266 -44.17 16.36 28.01
N LEU A 267 -44.70 15.16 27.76
CA LEU A 267 -46.01 14.82 27.17
C LEU A 267 -46.29 15.17 25.69
N ARG A 268 -46.32 14.15 24.83
CA ARG A 268 -47.55 13.40 24.47
C ARG A 268 -47.20 12.26 23.52
N GLU A 269 -47.84 11.11 23.75
CA GLU A 269 -47.93 10.01 22.80
C GLU A 269 -48.63 10.51 21.53
N ASP A 270 -48.03 10.29 20.37
CA ASP A 270 -48.80 10.06 19.15
C ASP A 270 -48.06 9.10 18.23
N LYS A 271 -48.78 8.07 17.79
CA LYS A 271 -48.28 6.98 16.94
C LYS A 271 -48.27 7.49 15.50
N GLY A 272 -47.08 7.72 14.96
CA GLY A 272 -46.87 7.90 13.51
C GLY A 272 -45.63 7.13 13.07
N PRO A 273 -45.63 6.50 11.88
CA PRO A 273 -44.43 5.86 11.36
C PRO A 273 -43.37 6.93 11.12
N LEU A 274 -42.25 6.78 11.84
CA LEU A 274 -41.01 7.53 11.62
C LEU A 274 -40.49 7.20 10.22
N LEU A 275 -40.90 7.99 9.24
CA LEU A 275 -40.21 8.16 7.98
C LEU A 275 -38.84 8.76 8.31
N ILE A 276 -37.84 7.89 8.50
CA ILE A 276 -36.44 8.28 8.35
C ILE A 276 -36.27 8.57 6.86
N LEU A 277 -36.63 9.79 6.46
CA LEU A 277 -36.26 10.34 5.17
C LEU A 277 -34.74 10.31 5.13
N GLY A 278 -34.18 9.32 4.43
CA GLY A 278 -32.78 9.33 4.05
C GLY A 278 -32.54 10.62 3.30
N THR A 279 -31.91 11.58 3.96
CA THR A 279 -31.40 12.79 3.33
C THR A 279 -30.43 12.31 2.26
N LYS A 280 -30.93 12.23 1.03
CA LYS A 280 -30.15 12.09 -0.18
C LYS A 280 -29.11 13.20 -0.07
N LEU A 281 -27.84 12.83 0.11
CA LEU A 281 -26.72 13.76 0.07
C LEU A 281 -26.71 14.40 -1.33
N ARG A 282 -27.53 15.43 -1.54
CA ARG A 282 -27.39 16.41 -2.61
C ARG A 282 -26.24 17.31 -2.21
N GLY A 283 -25.03 16.76 -2.23
CA GLY A 283 -23.80 17.50 -2.08
C GLY A 283 -23.08 17.48 -3.41
N GLU A 284 -22.50 18.60 -3.79
CA GLU A 284 -21.48 18.66 -4.84
C GLU A 284 -20.53 17.47 -4.67
N LYS A 285 -20.26 16.76 -5.77
CA LYS A 285 -19.32 15.65 -5.73
C LYS A 285 -17.97 16.21 -5.27
N LEU A 286 -17.49 15.74 -4.12
CA LEU A 286 -16.22 16.21 -3.57
C LEU A 286 -15.09 15.77 -4.48
N LEU A 287 -14.37 16.74 -5.01
CA LEU A 287 -13.16 16.53 -5.78
C LEU A 287 -11.98 16.27 -4.82
N VAL A 288 -11.18 15.26 -5.13
CA VAL A 288 -9.90 15.00 -4.48
C VAL A 288 -8.80 15.13 -5.52
N ASP A 289 -7.87 16.04 -5.26
CA ASP A 289 -6.74 16.30 -6.16
C ASP A 289 -5.70 15.18 -6.11
N LYS A 290 -4.87 15.15 -7.15
CA LYS A 290 -3.63 14.36 -7.21
C LYS A 290 -2.77 14.64 -5.98
N LEU A 291 -2.16 13.61 -5.40
CA LEU A 291 -1.25 13.78 -4.27
C LEU A 291 0.02 14.54 -4.71
N ALA A 292 0.46 15.47 -3.85
CA ALA A 292 1.73 16.15 -4.03
C ALA A 292 2.87 15.12 -4.03
N SER A 293 3.81 15.29 -4.95
CA SER A 293 4.95 14.41 -5.12
C SER A 293 6.23 15.22 -5.22
N ILE A 294 7.30 14.68 -4.64
CA ILE A 294 8.64 15.30 -4.60
C ILE A 294 9.69 14.22 -4.81
N ASP A 295 10.87 14.62 -5.27
CA ASP A 295 11.96 13.68 -5.50
C ASP A 295 12.39 12.99 -4.19
N ALA A 296 12.58 11.69 -4.27
CA ALA A 296 13.02 10.87 -3.15
C ALA A 296 14.50 11.13 -2.90
N THR A 297 14.80 11.60 -1.69
CA THR A 297 16.16 11.96 -1.24
C THR A 297 16.54 11.21 0.01
N GLY A 298 17.84 11.11 0.29
CA GLY A 298 18.36 10.35 1.42
C GLY A 298 18.50 8.86 1.13
N SER A 299 18.71 8.07 2.18
CA SER A 299 18.96 6.64 2.08
C SER A 299 18.03 5.81 2.95
N LEU A 300 17.73 4.59 2.52
CA LEU A 300 17.01 3.61 3.30
C LEU A 300 17.91 3.04 4.40
N GLY A 301 17.37 2.84 5.60
CA GLY A 301 18.07 2.23 6.73
C GLY A 301 17.14 1.40 7.63
N GLY A 302 17.76 0.77 8.62
CA GLY A 302 17.11 -0.16 9.55
C GLY A 302 17.03 -1.58 9.00
N GLU A 303 16.07 -2.33 9.52
CA GLU A 303 15.75 -3.68 9.08
C GLU A 303 14.87 -3.60 7.83
N ILE A 304 15.46 -3.92 6.68
CA ILE A 304 14.79 -3.85 5.36
C ILE A 304 14.32 -5.22 4.88
N CYS A 305 14.39 -6.22 5.75
CA CYS A 305 13.80 -7.53 5.56
C CYS A 305 13.55 -8.15 6.94
N ASP A 306 12.28 -8.41 7.24
CA ASP A 306 11.85 -9.21 8.38
C ASP A 306 11.17 -10.45 7.81
N TYR A 307 11.81 -11.62 7.95
CA TYR A 307 11.33 -12.87 7.39
C TYR A 307 10.68 -13.71 8.48
N LEU A 308 9.36 -13.85 8.45
CA LEU A 308 8.62 -14.65 9.45
C LEU A 308 8.66 -16.18 9.20
N GLY A 309 9.55 -16.67 8.35
CA GLY A 309 9.66 -18.11 8.06
C GLY A 309 8.65 -18.59 7.01
N ASP A 310 8.90 -19.79 6.47
CA ASP A 310 8.16 -20.45 5.38
C ASP A 310 6.69 -20.81 5.73
N ILE A 311 6.11 -20.22 6.78
CA ILE A 311 4.75 -20.51 7.27
C ILE A 311 3.70 -20.20 6.19
N TYR A 312 3.98 -19.25 5.28
CA TYR A 312 3.06 -18.88 4.20
C TYR A 312 3.27 -19.61 2.87
N GLU A 313 4.46 -20.17 2.59
CA GLU A 313 4.66 -20.95 1.35
C GLU A 313 4.07 -22.36 1.47
N GLN A 314 4.06 -22.98 2.66
CA GLN A 314 3.41 -24.29 2.86
C GLN A 314 1.89 -24.20 3.00
N THR A 315 1.34 -23.19 3.66
CA THR A 315 -0.12 -23.08 3.86
C THR A 315 -0.88 -22.77 2.58
N TYR A 316 -0.25 -22.13 1.58
CA TYR A 316 -0.87 -21.90 0.27
C TYR A 316 -0.94 -23.16 -0.59
N GLU A 317 0.05 -24.07 -0.53
CA GLU A 317 -0.06 -25.36 -1.23
C GLU A 317 -1.06 -26.31 -0.57
N ASP A 318 -1.19 -26.29 0.75
CA ASP A 318 -2.10 -27.18 1.47
C ASP A 318 -3.57 -26.75 1.38
N LEU A 319 -3.86 -25.44 1.26
CA LEU A 319 -5.22 -24.93 1.07
C LEU A 319 -5.79 -25.26 -0.33
N TYR A 320 -4.94 -25.51 -1.34
CA TYR A 320 -5.36 -25.92 -2.67
C TYR A 320 -5.36 -27.44 -2.90
N LYS A 321 -4.88 -28.24 -1.93
CA LYS A 321 -4.95 -29.72 -2.00
C LYS A 321 -6.21 -30.33 -1.39
N ILE A 322 -7.10 -29.55 -0.74
CA ILE A 322 -8.30 -30.08 -0.08
C ILE A 322 -9.58 -29.99 -0.93
N VAL A 323 -9.52 -29.48 -2.17
CA VAL A 323 -10.66 -29.55 -3.10
C VAL A 323 -10.26 -30.37 -4.30
N TYR A 324 -10.32 -31.70 -4.16
CA TYR A 324 -10.60 -32.73 -5.18
C TYR A 324 -10.13 -34.08 -4.63
N VAL A 325 -10.98 -34.71 -3.81
CA VAL A 325 -11.04 -36.18 -3.72
C VAL A 325 -12.52 -36.53 -3.82
N GLU A 326 -12.81 -37.40 -4.78
CA GLU A 326 -14.13 -37.90 -5.21
C GLU A 326 -14.99 -38.47 -4.08
#